data_AF-A0A1Z8SK82-F1
#
_entry.id   AF-A0A1Z8SK82-F1
#
_cell.length_a   1.000
_cell.length_b   1.000
_cell.length_c   1.000
_cell.angle_alpha   90.00
_cell.angle_beta   90.00
_cell.angle_gamma   90.00
#
_symmetry.space_group_name_H-M   'P 1'
#
loop_
_entity.id
_entity.type
_entity.pdbx_description
1 polymer ?
#
loop_
_entity_poly.entity_id
_entity_poly.type
_entity_poly.pdbx_seq_one_letter_code
_entity_poly.pdbx_strand_id
1 'polypeptide(L)'
;MRVDIDFDGDRDLLLVNGDTLDDNTPKPIHGVRWLEKVGQEFVEFHEILLLPGCERAGVGDLDGDGDFDVVGAAFMPQLPEEEWDRWDSLVWAENLGDAKAWEVHTIESGNPVHSAVHVDDIDRDGVMDIVTGNYVWIVGSGKSQVRRDYLTVWRGLTKP
;
A
#
# COMPACT_ATOMS: atom_id res chain seq x y z
N MET A 1 7.65 6.19 -6.59
CA MET A 1 7.80 7.55 -6.03
C MET A 1 9.26 7.77 -5.63
N ARG A 2 9.68 8.99 -5.28
CA ARG A 2 11.01 9.26 -4.72
C ARG A 2 10.93 9.53 -3.23
N VAL A 3 11.74 8.85 -2.44
CA VAL A 3 11.80 8.95 -0.97
C VAL A 3 13.19 8.55 -0.51
N ASP A 4 13.68 9.16 0.57
CA ASP A 4 14.91 8.77 1.28
C ASP A 4 14.49 7.72 2.31
N ILE A 5 14.42 6.45 1.88
CA ILE A 5 13.76 5.38 2.66
C ILE A 5 14.69 4.79 3.72
N ASP A 6 16.01 4.83 3.50
CA ASP A 6 17.04 4.32 4.40
C ASP A 6 17.79 5.44 5.15
N PHE A 7 17.41 6.70 4.94
CA PHE A 7 17.97 7.90 5.57
C PHE A 7 19.47 8.12 5.33
N ASP A 8 19.97 7.71 4.17
CA ASP A 8 21.35 7.96 3.77
C ASP A 8 21.57 9.40 3.21
N GLY A 9 20.50 10.19 3.11
CA GLY A 9 20.51 11.59 2.67
C GLY A 9 20.27 11.74 1.17
N ASP A 10 19.85 10.68 0.52
CA ASP A 10 19.64 10.54 -0.90
C ASP A 10 18.21 10.00 -1.15
N ARG A 11 17.63 10.24 -2.34
CA ARG A 11 16.24 9.85 -2.62
C ARG A 11 16.21 8.71 -3.62
N ASP A 12 15.73 7.57 -3.14
CA ASP A 12 15.55 6.31 -3.85
C ASP A 12 14.28 6.25 -4.69
N LEU A 13 14.08 5.14 -5.39
CA LEU A 13 12.87 4.87 -6.15
C LEU A 13 12.06 3.73 -5.54
N LEU A 14 10.89 4.07 -5.01
CA LEU A 14 9.89 3.08 -4.62
C LEU A 14 8.99 2.72 -5.80
N LEU A 15 8.81 1.42 -6.02
CA LEU A 15 8.12 0.82 -7.16
C LEU A 15 7.04 -0.14 -6.67
N VAL A 16 5.93 -0.15 -7.40
CA VAL A 16 4.82 -1.07 -7.17
C VAL A 16 4.61 -1.87 -8.45
N ASN A 17 4.47 -3.18 -8.32
CA ASN A 17 3.97 -4.02 -9.39
C ASN A 17 2.88 -4.92 -8.82
N GLY A 18 1.69 -4.84 -9.36
CA GLY A 18 0.67 -5.79 -8.98
C GLY A 18 -0.64 -5.71 -9.71
N ASP A 19 -0.64 -5.04 -10.86
CA ASP A 19 -1.79 -5.06 -11.75
C ASP A 19 -2.15 -6.51 -12.15
N THR A 20 -3.44 -6.78 -12.18
CA THR A 20 -4.04 -8.07 -12.54
C THR A 20 -4.96 -7.92 -13.76
N LEU A 21 -4.94 -6.79 -14.45
CA LEU A 21 -5.81 -6.50 -15.61
C LEU A 21 -5.41 -7.23 -16.90
N ASP A 22 -4.36 -8.06 -16.87
CA ASP A 22 -3.91 -8.92 -17.96
C ASP A 22 -4.69 -10.24 -18.01
N ASP A 23 -4.65 -11.02 -16.92
CA ASP A 23 -5.20 -12.37 -16.82
C ASP A 23 -6.03 -12.61 -15.54
N ASN A 24 -6.29 -11.55 -14.77
CA ASN A 24 -6.99 -11.57 -13.47
C ASN A 24 -6.33 -12.45 -12.41
N THR A 25 -5.06 -12.82 -12.56
CA THR A 25 -4.35 -13.70 -11.62
C THR A 25 -3.60 -12.88 -10.58
N PRO A 26 -3.95 -12.97 -9.28
CA PRO A 26 -3.15 -12.41 -8.21
C PRO A 26 -1.83 -13.16 -8.11
N LYS A 27 -0.73 -12.54 -8.55
CA LYS A 27 0.57 -13.22 -8.60
C LYS A 27 1.31 -13.03 -7.27
N PRO A 28 1.98 -14.07 -6.73
CA PRO A 28 2.68 -14.00 -5.45
C PRO A 28 3.91 -13.07 -5.48
N ILE A 29 4.30 -12.59 -6.65
CA ILE A 29 5.40 -11.65 -6.88
C ILE A 29 4.93 -10.20 -7.00
N HIS A 30 3.63 -9.93 -6.79
CA HIS A 30 3.12 -8.57 -6.73
C HIS A 30 3.49 -7.92 -5.38
N GLY A 31 3.48 -6.59 -5.31
CA GLY A 31 3.86 -5.86 -4.09
C GLY A 31 4.73 -4.63 -4.34
N VAL A 32 5.57 -4.30 -3.36
CA VAL A 32 6.36 -3.06 -3.28
C VAL A 32 7.85 -3.37 -3.14
N ARG A 33 8.66 -2.60 -3.86
CA ARG A 33 10.13 -2.68 -3.85
C ARG A 33 10.74 -1.29 -3.87
N TRP A 34 12.00 -1.18 -3.49
CA TRP A 34 12.77 0.03 -3.73
C TRP A 34 14.07 -0.27 -4.47
N LEU A 35 14.53 0.73 -5.23
CA LEU A 35 15.86 0.75 -5.83
C LEU A 35 16.71 1.79 -5.12
N GLU A 36 17.78 1.33 -4.48
CA GLU A 36 18.75 2.16 -3.77
C GLU A 36 19.61 2.92 -4.76
N LYS A 37 19.78 4.21 -4.48
CA LYS A 37 20.67 5.06 -5.24
C LYS A 37 22.09 4.99 -4.67
N VAL A 38 23.00 4.42 -5.44
CA VAL A 38 24.43 4.40 -5.11
C VAL A 38 25.15 5.39 -6.01
N GLY A 39 25.57 6.52 -5.42
CA GLY A 39 26.21 7.61 -6.16
C GLY A 39 25.23 8.38 -7.05
N GLN A 40 25.14 8.04 -8.33
CA GLN A 40 24.24 8.68 -9.30
C GLN A 40 23.31 7.69 -10.02
N GLU A 41 23.38 6.41 -9.66
CA GLU A 41 22.67 5.33 -10.34
C GLU A 41 21.79 4.56 -9.35
N PHE A 42 20.67 4.01 -9.83
CA PHE A 42 19.77 3.16 -9.06
C PHE A 42 20.10 1.71 -9.36
N VAL A 43 20.87 1.06 -8.50
CA VAL A 43 21.55 -0.21 -8.85
C VAL A 43 21.29 -1.34 -7.86
N GLU A 44 20.95 -1.06 -6.61
CA GLU A 44 20.57 -2.12 -5.66
C GLU A 44 19.05 -2.22 -5.57
N PHE A 45 18.55 -3.45 -5.47
CA PHE A 45 17.12 -3.75 -5.47
C PHE A 45 16.76 -4.46 -4.18
N HIS A 46 15.69 -3.98 -3.55
CA HIS A 46 15.23 -4.48 -2.26
C HIS A 46 13.72 -4.72 -2.31
N GLU A 47 13.29 -5.87 -1.79
CA GLU A 47 11.87 -6.17 -1.63
C GLU A 47 11.37 -5.68 -0.27
N ILE A 48 10.25 -4.97 -0.28
CA ILE A 48 9.60 -4.44 0.93
C ILE A 48 8.44 -5.34 1.33
N LEU A 49 7.55 -5.60 0.37
CA LEU A 49 6.27 -6.25 0.62
C LEU A 49 5.88 -7.12 -0.56
N LEU A 50 5.47 -8.36 -0.28
CA LEU A 50 4.71 -9.20 -1.20
C LEU A 50 3.21 -9.02 -0.93
N LEU A 51 2.49 -8.52 -1.93
CA LEU A 51 1.05 -8.31 -1.85
C LEU A 51 0.42 -8.58 -3.23
N PRO A 52 -0.20 -9.76 -3.44
CA PRO A 52 -1.02 -10.05 -4.60
C PRO A 52 -2.03 -8.93 -4.87
N GLY A 53 -1.97 -8.34 -6.07
CA GLY A 53 -2.86 -7.24 -6.45
C GLY A 53 -2.41 -5.85 -6.05
N CYS A 54 -1.22 -5.67 -5.45
CA CYS A 54 -0.73 -4.37 -5.02
C CYS A 54 -0.66 -3.37 -6.19
N GLU A 55 -1.52 -2.36 -6.19
CA GLU A 55 -1.59 -1.35 -7.26
C GLU A 55 -1.00 -0.02 -6.83
N ARG A 56 -1.06 0.28 -5.53
CA ARG A 56 -0.52 1.53 -4.95
C ARG A 56 0.22 1.26 -3.67
N ALA A 57 1.11 2.19 -3.36
CA ALA A 57 1.77 2.25 -2.07
C ALA A 57 1.81 3.70 -1.55
N GLY A 58 1.68 3.84 -0.23
CA GLY A 58 1.89 5.07 0.52
C GLY A 58 3.10 4.91 1.45
N VAL A 59 3.70 6.02 1.86
CA VAL A 59 4.90 6.03 2.71
C VAL A 59 4.73 7.08 3.81
N GLY A 60 5.06 6.73 5.04
CA GLY A 60 5.01 7.61 6.20
C GLY A 60 5.44 6.86 7.47
N ASP A 61 5.79 7.60 8.51
CA ASP A 61 6.18 7.07 9.83
C ASP A 61 4.92 6.70 10.62
N LEU A 62 4.43 5.46 10.48
CA LEU A 62 3.12 5.06 11.02
C LEU A 62 3.17 4.74 12.51
N ASP A 63 4.31 4.29 13.03
CA ASP A 63 4.46 3.99 14.45
C ASP A 63 5.12 5.11 15.27
N GLY A 64 5.66 6.14 14.61
CA GLY A 64 6.26 7.31 15.24
C GLY A 64 7.69 7.09 15.74
N ASP A 65 8.39 6.06 15.26
CA ASP A 65 9.76 5.77 15.66
C ASP A 65 10.82 6.56 14.87
N GLY A 66 10.36 7.23 13.81
CA GLY A 66 11.16 8.13 12.99
C GLY A 66 11.65 7.51 11.69
N ASP A 67 11.39 6.23 11.43
CA ASP A 67 11.61 5.61 10.12
C ASP A 67 10.36 5.62 9.22
N PHE A 68 10.59 5.45 7.92
CA PHE A 68 9.50 5.47 6.95
C PHE A 68 8.98 4.06 6.69
N ASP A 69 7.72 3.84 7.07
CA ASP A 69 6.95 2.65 6.77
C ASP A 69 6.29 2.72 5.38
N VAL A 70 5.80 1.58 4.92
CA VAL A 70 5.13 1.45 3.62
C VAL A 70 3.75 0.81 3.78
N VAL A 71 2.73 1.46 3.21
CA VAL A 71 1.38 0.89 3.08
C VAL A 71 1.17 0.39 1.66
N GLY A 72 0.96 -0.91 1.47
CA GLY A 72 0.54 -1.50 0.20
C GLY A 72 -0.98 -1.63 0.11
N ALA A 73 -1.56 -1.25 -1.03
CA ALA A 73 -2.99 -1.33 -1.29
C ALA A 73 -3.28 -2.21 -2.52
N ALA A 74 -4.13 -3.22 -2.33
CA ALA A 74 -4.50 -4.14 -3.39
C ALA A 74 -5.74 -3.67 -4.17
N PHE A 75 -5.68 -3.83 -5.49
CA PHE A 75 -6.75 -3.51 -6.43
C PHE A 75 -7.03 -4.73 -7.32
N MET A 76 -8.04 -5.50 -6.93
CA MET A 76 -8.52 -6.67 -7.67
C MET A 76 -10.07 -6.73 -7.67
N PRO A 77 -10.80 -5.61 -7.92
CA PRO A 77 -12.25 -5.58 -7.85
C PRO A 77 -12.94 -6.49 -8.90
N GLN A 78 -12.18 -6.96 -9.89
CA GLN A 78 -12.65 -7.85 -10.96
C GLN A 78 -12.67 -9.33 -10.58
N LEU A 79 -12.06 -9.72 -9.45
CA LEU A 79 -12.21 -11.08 -8.92
C LEU A 79 -13.65 -11.31 -8.43
N PRO A 80 -14.16 -12.55 -8.48
CA PRO A 80 -15.43 -12.89 -7.84
C PRO A 80 -15.42 -12.53 -6.35
N GLU A 81 -16.48 -11.91 -5.85
CA GLU A 81 -16.57 -11.43 -4.46
C GLU A 81 -16.39 -12.55 -3.43
N GLU A 82 -16.87 -13.76 -3.76
CA GLU A 82 -16.67 -14.96 -2.96
C GLU A 82 -15.20 -15.40 -2.79
N GLU A 83 -14.28 -14.86 -3.59
CA GLU A 83 -12.85 -15.11 -3.48
C GLU A 83 -12.10 -14.03 -2.69
N TRP A 84 -12.74 -12.90 -2.36
CA TRP A 84 -12.05 -11.74 -1.81
C TRP A 84 -11.44 -12.00 -0.43
N ASP A 85 -12.13 -12.76 0.43
CA ASP A 85 -11.68 -13.10 1.80
C ASP A 85 -10.33 -13.86 1.84
N ARG A 86 -9.83 -14.31 0.68
CA ARG A 86 -8.55 -15.00 0.55
C ARG A 86 -7.36 -14.04 0.44
N TRP A 87 -7.61 -12.73 0.32
CA TRP A 87 -6.60 -11.75 -0.03
C TRP A 87 -6.57 -10.58 0.94
N ASP A 88 -5.35 -10.19 1.30
CA ASP A 88 -5.12 -8.91 1.95
C ASP A 88 -5.38 -7.77 0.97
N SER A 89 -5.96 -6.70 1.50
CA SER A 89 -6.46 -5.55 0.75
C SER A 89 -5.70 -4.28 1.09
N LEU A 90 -5.31 -4.14 2.35
CA LEU A 90 -4.45 -3.06 2.85
C LEU A 90 -3.45 -3.65 3.84
N VAL A 91 -2.17 -3.39 3.61
CA VAL A 91 -1.06 -3.98 4.39
C VAL A 91 -0.07 -2.89 4.76
N TRP A 92 0.41 -2.91 5.99
CA TRP A 92 1.50 -2.07 6.50
C TRP A 92 2.76 -2.92 6.61
N ALA A 93 3.79 -2.55 5.86
CA ALA A 93 5.16 -3.03 6.07
C ALA A 93 5.89 -2.01 6.95
N GLU A 94 6.09 -2.39 8.20
CA GLU A 94 6.86 -1.65 9.21
C GLU A 94 8.34 -1.78 8.89
N ASN A 95 9.03 -0.65 8.77
CA ASN A 95 10.47 -0.62 8.64
C ASN A 95 11.10 -0.89 10.02
N LEU A 96 12.20 -1.64 10.05
CA LEU A 96 12.91 -1.98 11.29
C LEU A 96 14.19 -1.14 11.45
N GLY A 97 14.23 0.02 10.79
CA GLY A 97 15.30 1.02 10.84
C GLY A 97 15.84 1.46 9.47
N ASP A 98 16.49 0.55 8.74
CA ASP A 98 17.34 0.87 7.57
C ASP A 98 16.76 0.44 6.21
N ALA A 99 15.46 0.17 6.14
CA ALA A 99 14.74 -0.27 4.95
C ALA A 99 15.21 -1.61 4.35
N LYS A 100 15.96 -2.42 5.12
CA LYS A 100 16.44 -3.76 4.71
C LYS A 100 15.72 -4.91 5.41
N ALA A 101 14.96 -4.64 6.46
CA ALA A 101 14.13 -5.62 7.16
C ALA A 101 12.78 -5.02 7.48
N TRP A 102 11.72 -5.83 7.35
CA TRP A 102 10.33 -5.38 7.43
C TRP A 102 9.50 -6.34 8.26
N GLU A 103 8.65 -5.81 9.15
CA GLU A 103 7.55 -6.56 9.76
C GLU A 103 6.24 -6.23 9.01
N VAL A 104 5.41 -7.24 8.73
CA VAL A 104 4.24 -7.06 7.85
C VAL A 104 2.95 -7.29 8.63
N HIS A 105 2.11 -6.27 8.63
CA HIS A 105 0.84 -6.21 9.34
C HIS A 105 -0.33 -6.06 8.35
N THR A 106 -1.23 -7.02 8.34
CA THR A 106 -2.49 -6.90 7.59
C THR A 106 -3.43 -5.93 8.29
N ILE A 107 -3.81 -4.84 7.61
CA ILE A 107 -4.78 -3.86 8.12
C ILE A 107 -6.21 -4.26 7.70
N GLU A 108 -6.38 -4.68 6.45
CA GLU A 108 -7.66 -5.13 5.91
C GLU A 108 -7.44 -6.34 5.00
N SER A 109 -8.35 -7.32 5.09
CA SER A 109 -8.50 -8.42 4.14
C SER A 109 -9.94 -8.45 3.62
N GLY A 110 -10.17 -9.09 2.47
CA GLY A 110 -11.53 -9.33 1.98
C GLY A 110 -12.16 -8.17 1.17
N ASN A 111 -11.41 -7.12 0.87
CA ASN A 111 -11.92 -5.93 0.18
C ASN A 111 -10.88 -5.30 -0.77
N PRO A 112 -10.34 -6.03 -1.77
CA PRO A 112 -9.25 -5.56 -2.63
C PRO A 112 -9.74 -4.57 -3.69
N VAL A 113 -10.20 -3.39 -3.26
CA VAL A 113 -10.81 -2.36 -4.12
C VAL A 113 -10.07 -1.03 -4.08
N HIS A 114 -8.91 -0.97 -3.44
CA HIS A 114 -8.20 0.27 -3.18
C HIS A 114 -7.35 0.67 -4.40
N SER A 115 -7.81 1.71 -5.11
CA SER A 115 -7.17 2.27 -6.32
C SER A 115 -6.18 3.41 -6.04
N ALA A 116 -6.13 3.85 -4.79
CA ALA A 116 -5.32 4.95 -4.31
C ALA A 116 -5.04 4.75 -2.82
N VAL A 117 -3.85 5.14 -2.38
CA VAL A 117 -3.50 5.23 -0.96
C VAL A 117 -2.62 6.46 -0.75
N HIS A 118 -2.81 7.13 0.38
CA HIS A 118 -1.98 8.22 0.87
C HIS A 118 -1.81 8.07 2.39
N VAL A 119 -0.69 8.55 2.92
CA VAL A 119 -0.37 8.52 4.35
C VAL A 119 -0.02 9.94 4.76
N ASP A 120 -0.76 10.50 5.73
CA ASP A 120 -0.57 11.88 6.22
C ASP A 120 -1.21 12.06 7.61
N ASP A 121 -0.70 12.97 8.43
CA ASP A 121 -1.33 13.39 9.69
C ASP A 121 -2.40 14.45 9.40
N ILE A 122 -3.59 13.97 8.98
CA ILE A 122 -4.63 14.83 8.42
C ILE A 122 -5.35 15.68 9.48
N ASP A 123 -5.37 15.26 10.73
CA ASP A 123 -6.00 16.01 11.83
C ASP A 123 -5.02 16.65 12.81
N ARG A 124 -3.72 16.49 12.56
CA ARG A 124 -2.60 17.18 13.21
C ARG A 124 -2.42 16.79 14.67
N ASP A 125 -2.69 15.52 14.98
CA ASP A 125 -2.50 14.98 16.32
C ASP A 125 -1.12 14.35 16.54
N GLY A 126 -0.30 14.31 15.49
CA GLY A 126 1.04 13.73 15.50
C GLY A 126 1.07 12.23 15.22
N VAL A 127 -0.06 11.62 14.83
CA VAL A 127 -0.15 10.23 14.41
C VAL A 127 -0.55 10.20 12.94
N MET A 128 0.12 9.36 12.14
CA MET A 128 -0.17 9.27 10.72
C MET A 128 -1.49 8.50 10.47
N ASP A 129 -2.30 9.03 9.55
CA ASP A 129 -3.52 8.38 9.06
C ASP A 129 -3.30 7.81 7.66
N ILE A 130 -4.04 6.76 7.32
CA ILE A 130 -4.07 6.21 5.95
C ILE A 130 -5.37 6.65 5.28
N VAL A 131 -5.28 7.13 4.05
CA VAL A 131 -6.42 7.51 3.23
C VAL A 131 -6.45 6.64 1.98
N THR A 132 -7.51 5.84 1.80
CA THR A 132 -7.68 5.00 0.60
C THR A 132 -8.79 5.52 -0.30
N GLY A 133 -8.56 5.46 -1.61
CA GLY A 133 -9.56 5.72 -2.64
C GLY A 133 -10.10 4.41 -3.21
N ASN A 134 -11.42 4.24 -3.18
CA ASN A 134 -12.03 2.92 -3.44
C ASN A 134 -12.75 2.87 -4.77
N TYR A 135 -12.61 1.72 -5.44
CA TYR A 135 -13.41 1.38 -6.60
C TYR A 135 -14.86 1.11 -6.20
N VAL A 136 -15.79 1.78 -6.86
CA VAL A 136 -17.23 1.61 -6.61
C VAL A 136 -17.92 1.25 -7.92
N TRP A 137 -18.58 0.10 -7.96
CA TRP A 137 -19.41 -0.32 -9.08
C TRP A 137 -20.65 0.58 -9.20
N ILE A 138 -20.59 1.55 -10.10
CA ILE A 138 -21.75 2.35 -10.49
C ILE A 138 -22.47 1.60 -11.60
N VAL A 139 -23.65 1.04 -11.33
CA VAL A 139 -24.52 0.57 -12.42
C VAL A 139 -25.06 1.75 -13.22
N GLY A 140 -25.48 1.53 -14.47
CA GLY A 140 -25.97 2.56 -15.39
C GLY A 140 -27.13 3.45 -14.86
N SER A 141 -27.71 3.14 -13.70
CA SER A 141 -28.63 4.01 -12.95
C SER A 141 -27.95 5.08 -12.08
N GLY A 142 -26.62 5.14 -12.03
CA GLY A 142 -25.84 6.06 -11.19
C GLY A 142 -25.79 5.68 -9.71
N LYS A 143 -26.33 4.52 -9.32
CA LYS A 143 -26.35 4.04 -7.94
C LYS A 143 -25.28 2.96 -7.73
N SER A 144 -24.59 3.01 -6.60
CA SER A 144 -23.69 1.91 -6.22
C SER A 144 -24.47 0.63 -5.93
N GLN A 145 -23.97 -0.52 -6.38
CA GLN A 145 -24.55 -1.84 -6.03
C GLN A 145 -24.24 -2.28 -4.60
N VAL A 146 -23.12 -1.83 -4.04
CA VAL A 146 -22.69 -2.13 -2.66
C VAL A 146 -22.28 -0.80 -2.02
N ARG A 147 -22.80 -0.49 -0.83
CA ARG A 147 -22.46 0.77 -0.13
C ARG A 147 -20.98 0.68 0.30
N ARG A 148 -20.06 1.09 -0.56
CA ARG A 148 -18.64 1.27 -0.27
C ARG A 148 -18.33 2.75 -0.43
N ASP A 149 -17.68 3.34 0.56
CA ASP A 149 -17.33 4.75 0.52
C ASP A 149 -16.27 4.96 -0.56
N TYR A 150 -16.41 6.01 -1.38
CA TYR A 150 -15.40 6.34 -2.40
C TYR A 150 -14.02 6.63 -1.80
N LEU A 151 -13.99 6.94 -0.51
CA LEU A 151 -12.84 7.33 0.28
C LEU A 151 -12.99 6.73 1.67
N THR A 152 -11.97 6.05 2.17
CA THR A 152 -11.89 5.59 3.57
C THR A 152 -10.70 6.27 4.25
N VAL A 153 -10.88 6.68 5.50
CA VAL A 153 -9.81 7.19 6.36
C VAL A 153 -9.63 6.21 7.51
N TRP A 154 -8.42 5.67 7.64
CA TRP A 154 -7.99 4.78 8.71
C TRP A 154 -7.18 5.61 9.69
N ARG A 155 -7.75 5.85 10.88
CA ARG A 155 -7.16 6.79 11.82
C ARG A 155 -6.28 6.15 12.86
N GLY A 156 -5.12 6.75 13.10
CA GLY A 156 -4.24 6.44 14.22
C GLY A 156 -4.04 4.95 14.44
N LEU A 157 -3.68 4.22 13.38
CA LEU A 157 -3.44 2.79 13.47
C LEU A 157 -2.26 2.55 14.42
N THR A 158 -2.47 1.71 15.42
CA THR A 158 -1.40 1.20 16.26
C THR A 158 -1.00 -0.19 15.78
N LYS A 159 0.24 -0.60 16.05
CA LYS A 159 0.68 -1.99 15.83
C LYS A 159 -0.38 -2.97 16.41
N PRO A 160 -0.80 -4.01 15.66
CA PRO A 160 -1.83 -4.96 16.09
C PRO A 160 -1.56 -5.64 17.43
#